data_AF-A0A957QF80-F1
#
_entry.id   AF-A0A957QF80-F1
#
_cell.length_a   1.000
_cell.length_b   1.000
_cell.length_c   1.000
_cell.angle_alpha   90.00
_cell.angle_beta   90.00
_cell.angle_gamma   90.00
#
_symmetry.space_group_name_H-M   'P 1'
#
loop_
_entity.id
_entity.type
_entity.pdbx_description
1 polymer ?
#
loop_
_entity_poly.entity_id
_entity_poly.type
_entity_poly.pdbx_seq_one_letter_code
_entity_poly.pdbx_strand_id
1 'polypeptide(L)' 'KNWLFVGSVPAGHRAAVLMSLIASCKANEVEPWAWLRDVLTQLPAPHNLEPFLPDRWLPTHPQHRWTIAQRR' A
#
# COMPACT_ATOMS: atom_id res chain seq x y z
N LYS A 1 4.20 22.62 3.27
CA LYS A 1 5.30 22.22 2.37
C LYS A 1 4.79 21.10 1.46
N ASN A 2 3.91 21.44 0.52
CA ASN A 2 3.24 20.52 -0.40
C ASN A 2 3.91 20.66 -1.77
N TRP A 3 4.95 19.85 -2.01
CA TRP A 3 5.72 19.81 -3.25
C TRP A 3 5.45 18.50 -4.00
N LEU A 4 4.18 18.15 -4.17
CA LEU A 4 3.81 16.90 -4.81
C LEU A 4 2.90 17.22 -5.99
N PHE A 5 3.43 16.99 -7.19
CA PHE A 5 2.74 16.97 -8.49
C PHE A 5 2.62 18.28 -9.29
N VAL A 6 3.48 19.28 -9.05
CA VAL A 6 3.69 20.36 -10.04
C VAL A 6 4.35 19.74 -11.28
N GLY A 7 3.56 19.47 -12.32
CA GLY A 7 4.04 19.27 -13.69
C GLY A 7 3.63 17.99 -14.43
N SER A 8 2.91 17.03 -13.83
CA SER A 8 2.50 15.81 -14.55
C SER A 8 1.20 15.21 -14.02
N VAL A 9 0.11 15.35 -14.78
CA VAL A 9 -1.17 14.65 -14.54
C VAL A 9 -0.98 13.13 -14.35
N PRO A 10 -0.13 12.45 -15.16
CA PRO A 10 0.22 11.05 -14.92
C PRO A 10 0.82 10.78 -13.54
N ALA A 11 1.67 11.67 -13.01
CA ALA A 11 2.27 11.50 -11.69
C ALA A 11 1.22 11.66 -10.57
N GLY A 12 0.28 12.60 -10.71
CA GLY A 12 -0.84 12.77 -9.80
C GLY A 12 -1.76 11.55 -9.75
N HIS A 13 -2.06 10.96 -10.92
CA HIS A 13 -2.87 9.75 -10.99
C HIS A 13 -2.20 8.55 -10.29
N ARG A 14 -0.90 8.33 -10.52
CA ARG A 14 -0.15 7.26 -9.84
C ARG A 14 -0.14 7.44 -8.32
N ALA A 15 0.01 8.67 -7.85
CA ALA A 15 -0.05 8.97 -6.43
C ALA A 15 -1.44 8.78 -5.83
N ALA A 16 -2.50 9.12 -6.56
CA ALA A 16 -3.88 8.87 -6.12
C ALA A 16 -4.16 7.37 -5.98
N VAL A 17 -3.65 6.55 -6.91
CA VAL A 17 -3.72 5.08 -6.83
C VAL A 17 -2.98 4.57 -5.58
N LEU A 18 -1.74 5.01 -5.36
CA LEU A 18 -0.96 4.65 -4.15
C LEU A 18 -1.66 5.05 -2.85
N MET A 19 -2.20 6.27 -2.78
CA MET A 19 -2.95 6.76 -1.61
C MET A 19 -4.19 5.90 -1.33
N SER A 20 -4.92 5.52 -2.38
CA SER A 20 -6.11 4.66 -2.27
C SER A 20 -5.74 3.27 -1.76
N LEU A 21 -4.64 2.70 -2.26
CA LEU A 21 -4.13 1.40 -1.80
C LEU A 21 -3.69 1.42 -0.32
N ILE A 22 -2.98 2.48 0.09
CA ILE A 22 -2.60 2.68 1.49
C ILE A 22 -3.85 2.80 2.38
N ALA A 23 -4.88 3.51 1.93
CA ALA A 23 -6.15 3.61 2.65
C ALA A 23 -6.83 2.24 2.81
N SER A 24 -6.83 1.41 1.76
CA SER A 24 -7.34 0.04 1.84
C SER A 24 -6.53 -0.84 2.80
N CYS A 25 -5.20 -0.68 2.88
CA CYS A 25 -4.38 -1.41 3.86
C CYS A 25 -4.76 -1.05 5.29
N LYS A 26 -4.98 0.24 5.56
CA LYS A 26 -5.42 0.71 6.88
C LYS A 26 -6.79 0.16 7.27
N ALA A 27 -7.71 0.06 6.32
CA ALA A 27 -9.04 -0.51 6.55
C ALA A 27 -8.99 -2.01 6.89
N ASN A 28 -7.98 -2.73 6.37
CA ASN A 28 -7.77 -4.15 6.59
C ASN A 28 -6.81 -4.47 7.76
N GLU A 29 -6.49 -3.49 8.60
CA GLU A 29 -5.54 -3.65 9.71
C GLU A 29 -4.17 -4.18 9.23
N VAL A 30 -3.74 -3.77 8.04
CA VAL A 30 -2.44 -4.16 7.45
C VAL A 30 -1.46 -3.01 7.61
N GLU A 31 -0.22 -3.32 8.01
CA GLU A 31 0.88 -2.35 8.12
C GLU A 31 1.22 -1.80 6.72
N PRO A 32 0.96 -0.51 6.43
CA PRO A 32 1.02 0.00 5.05
C PRO A 32 2.43 0.00 4.45
N TRP A 33 3.47 0.15 5.26
CA TRP A 33 4.84 0.19 4.79
C TRP A 33 5.35 -1.22 4.45
N ALA A 34 5.21 -2.22 5.32
CA ALA A 34 5.57 -3.60 4.99
C ALA A 34 4.86 -4.09 3.72
N TRP A 35 3.57 -3.80 3.60
CA TRP A 35 2.80 -4.12 2.39
C TRP A 35 3.36 -3.43 1.15
N LEU A 36 3.57 -2.11 1.20
CA LEU A 36 4.06 -1.34 0.04
C LEU A 36 5.47 -1.79 -0.38
N ARG A 37 6.35 -2.10 0.57
CA ARG A 37 7.69 -2.60 0.31
C ARG A 37 7.65 -3.92 -0.45
N ASP A 38 6.80 -4.85 -0.02
CA ASP A 38 6.67 -6.16 -0.63
C ASP A 38 6.08 -6.03 -2.04
N VAL A 39 5.04 -5.19 -2.22
CA VAL A 39 4.46 -4.89 -3.53
C VAL A 39 5.49 -4.31 -4.49
N LEU A 40 6.27 -3.30 -4.06
CA LEU A 40 7.29 -2.67 -4.89
C LEU A 40 8.46 -3.62 -5.22
N THR A 41 8.79 -4.54 -4.31
CA THR A 41 9.84 -5.55 -4.52
C THR A 41 9.42 -6.62 -5.50
N GLN A 42 8.12 -6.93 -5.57
CA GLN A 42 7.56 -7.96 -6.45
C GLN A 42 7.05 -7.40 -7.80
N LEU A 43 6.90 -6.08 -7.91
CA LEU A 43 6.53 -5.38 -9.14
C LEU A 43 7.39 -5.65 -10.39
N PRO A 44 8.71 -5.98 -10.34
CA PRO A 44 9.44 -6.38 -11.55
C PRO A 44 8.97 -7.72 -12.13
N ALA A 45 8.20 -8.53 -11.39
CA ALA A 45 7.55 -9.72 -11.90
C ALA A 45 6.16 -9.36 -12.45
N PRO A 46 5.88 -9.61 -13.74
CA PRO A 46 4.66 -9.13 -14.33
C PRO A 46 3.49 -10.09 -14.01
N HIS A 47 2.30 -9.47 -13.86
CA HIS A 47 0.96 -10.02 -14.08
C HIS A 47 0.07 -10.39 -12.88
N ASN A 48 0.57 -10.69 -11.68
CA ASN A 48 -0.31 -11.14 -10.58
C ASN A 48 -0.28 -10.18 -9.38
N LEU A 49 -1.17 -9.17 -9.40
CA LEU A 49 -1.39 -8.25 -8.27
C LEU A 49 -2.37 -8.81 -7.21
N GLU A 50 -3.11 -9.86 -7.56
CA GLU A 50 -4.04 -10.55 -6.68
C GLU A 50 -3.47 -11.03 -5.33
N PRO A 51 -2.29 -11.70 -5.25
CA PRO A 51 -1.73 -12.10 -3.97
C PRO A 51 -1.32 -10.91 -3.09
N PHE A 52 -1.21 -9.72 -3.67
CA PHE A 52 -0.87 -8.49 -2.98
C PHE A 52 -2.09 -7.70 -2.49
N LEU A 53 -3.31 -8.21 -2.66
CA LEU A 53 -4.46 -7.61 -2.00
C LEU A 53 -4.25 -7.67 -0.47
N PRO A 54 -4.58 -6.60 0.28
CA PRO A 54 -4.39 -6.56 1.74
C PRO A 54 -4.96 -7.79 2.46
N ASP A 55 -6.13 -8.25 2.03
CA ASP A 55 -6.80 -9.45 2.55
C ASP A 55 -6.02 -10.76 2.32
N ARG A 56 -5.33 -10.88 1.19
CA ARG A 56 -4.56 -12.09 0.79
C ARG A 56 -3.12 -12.06 1.29
N TRP A 57 -2.58 -10.87 1.52
CA TRP A 57 -1.22 -10.68 2.04
C TRP A 57 -1.14 -10.93 3.55
N LEU A 58 -2.16 -10.52 4.33
CA LEU A 58 -2.17 -10.66 5.80
C LEU A 58 -1.96 -12.11 6.30
N PRO A 59 -2.57 -13.16 5.70
CA PRO A 59 -2.31 -14.56 6.08
C PRO A 59 -0.85 -15.00 5.87
N THR A 60 -0.16 -14.42 4.88
CA THR A 60 1.27 -14.72 4.64
C THR A 60 2.21 -13.97 5.59
N HIS A 61 1.74 -12.86 6.16
CA HIS A 61 2.53 -11.99 7.03
C HIS A 61 1.74 -11.58 8.29
N PRO A 62 1.38 -12.54 9.17
CA PRO A 62 0.59 -12.25 10.37
C PRO A 62 1.26 -11.26 11.33
N GLN A 63 2.59 -11.15 11.28
CA GLN A 63 3.39 -10.20 12.07
C GLN A 63 3.17 -8.73 11.70
N HIS A 64 2.61 -8.45 10.52
CA HIS A 64 2.36 -7.10 10.01
C HIS A 64 0.89 -6.67 10.19
N ARG A 65 0.16 -7.32 11.10
CA ARG A 65 -1.16 -6.88 11.52
C ARG A 65 -1.05 -5.58 12.31
N TRP A 66 -1.57 -4.51 11.75
CA TRP A 66 -1.56 -3.19 12.34
C TRP A 66 -2.80 -2.96 13.20
N THR A 67 -2.65 -3.11 14.51
CA THR A 67 -3.70 -2.75 15.47
C THR A 67 -3.67 -1.23 15.68
N ILE A 68 -4.75 -0.54 15.30
CA ILE A 68 -4.87 0.94 15.38
C ILE A 68 -4.88 1.48 16.83
N ALA A 69 -4.78 0.60 17.85
CA ALA A 69 -4.79 0.90 19.27
C ALA A 69 -3.61 1.76 19.81
N GLN A 70 -2.75 2.32 18.94
CA GLN A 70 -1.61 3.15 19.34
C GLN A 70 -1.75 4.66 19.04
N ARG A 71 -2.95 5.18 18.75
CA ARG A 71 -3.15 6.63 18.63
C ARG A 71 -3.68 7.24 19.93
N ARG A 72 -2.75 7.67 20.77
CA ARG A 72 -2.89 8.91 21.56
C ARG A 72 -2.87 10.11 20.62
#